data_AF-A0A0A1PG71-F1
#
_entry.id   AF-A0A0A1PG71-F1
#
_cell.length_a   1.000
_cell.length_b   1.000
_cell.length_c   1.000
_cell.angle_alpha   90.00
_cell.angle_beta   90.00
_cell.angle_gamma   90.00
#
_symmetry.space_group_name_H-M   'P 1'
#
loop_
_entity.id
_entity.type
_entity.pdbx_description
1 polymer ?
#
loop_
_entity_poly.entity_id
_entity_poly.type
_entity_poly.pdbx_seq_one_letter_code
_entity_poly.pdbx_strand_id
1 'polypeptide(L)'
;MRKLPADPIGVKSLDDLRKCEAEIVRRIAAMPNGGNLFLLDPMRLLKDVGVVLAPAVEVAVRKLHPELPDGVAEDVYKALAAAPRQSVRINIEGLFRLPARGAMS
;
A
#
# COMPACT_ATOMS: atom_id res chain seq x y z
N MET A 1 -0.79 -14.48 15.87
CA MET A 1 -0.94 -13.01 15.84
C MET A 1 0.41 -12.40 15.48
N ARG A 2 0.60 -11.88 14.25
CA ARG A 2 1.85 -11.21 13.87
C ARG A 2 1.84 -9.79 14.44
N LYS A 3 2.92 -9.40 15.12
CA LYS A 3 3.14 -8.03 15.62
C LYS A 3 3.07 -7.07 14.43
N LEU A 4 2.17 -6.08 14.50
CA LEU A 4 2.26 -4.88 13.67
C LEU A 4 3.66 -4.26 13.86
N PRO A 5 4.30 -3.73 12.80
CA PRO A 5 5.59 -3.05 12.92
C PRO A 5 5.54 -1.89 13.94
N ALA A 6 6.71 -1.55 14.47
CA ALA A 6 6.93 -0.45 15.42
C ALA A 6 6.26 0.84 14.92
N ASP A 7 5.36 1.34 15.75
CA ASP A 7 4.53 2.54 15.62
C ASP A 7 3.72 2.74 14.31
N PRO A 8 2.44 3.15 14.43
CA PRO A 8 1.63 3.49 13.28
C PRO A 8 2.19 4.73 12.54
N ILE A 9 2.16 4.69 11.21
CA ILE A 9 2.53 5.82 10.35
C ILE A 9 1.27 6.67 10.14
N GLY A 10 1.17 7.80 10.85
CA GLY A 10 0.09 8.75 10.67
C GLY A 10 0.31 9.63 9.45
N VAL A 11 -0.61 9.57 8.47
CA VAL A 11 -0.54 10.34 7.22
C VAL A 11 -1.72 11.31 7.17
N LYS A 12 -1.42 12.62 7.25
CA LYS A 12 -2.44 13.68 7.29
C LYS A 12 -2.59 14.42 5.96
N SER A 13 -1.62 14.26 5.06
CA SER A 13 -1.61 14.86 3.73
C SER A 13 -1.00 13.92 2.68
N LEU A 14 -1.18 14.22 1.39
CA LEU A 14 -0.50 13.50 0.31
C LEU A 14 1.03 13.68 0.35
N ASP A 15 1.51 14.83 0.84
CA ASP A 15 2.94 15.08 1.01
C ASP A 15 3.53 14.23 2.14
N ASP A 16 2.79 14.04 3.24
CA ASP A 16 3.17 13.07 4.29
C ASP A 16 3.24 11.66 3.73
N LEU A 17 2.27 11.28 2.89
CA LEU A 17 2.23 9.95 2.26
C LEU A 17 3.48 9.73 1.40
N ARG A 18 3.91 10.75 0.65
CA ARG A 18 5.13 10.73 -0.17
C ARG A 18 6.39 10.69 0.69
N LYS A 19 6.46 11.45 1.80
CA LYS A 19 7.59 11.42 2.73
C LYS A 19 7.75 10.05 3.41
N CYS A 20 6.66 9.35 3.65
CA CYS A 20 6.65 8.02 4.26
C CYS A 20 6.74 6.86 3.24
N GLU A 21 6.75 7.15 1.94
CA GLU A 21 6.66 6.14 0.87
C GLU A 21 7.67 5.01 1.01
N ALA A 22 8.96 5.33 1.20
CA ALA A 22 10.01 4.33 1.32
C ALA A 22 9.78 3.37 2.50
N GLU A 23 9.30 3.88 3.63
CA GLU A 23 8.98 3.05 4.80
C GLU A 23 7.75 2.17 4.54
N ILE A 24 6.71 2.73 3.92
CA ILE A 24 5.49 1.99 3.58
C ILE A 24 5.81 0.84 2.62
N VAL A 25 6.57 1.12 1.56
CA VAL A 25 7.03 0.12 0.59
C VAL A 25 7.86 -0.96 1.28
N ARG A 26 8.78 -0.58 2.18
CA ARG A 26 9.56 -1.54 2.98
C ARG A 26 8.66 -2.47 3.80
N ARG A 27 7.61 -1.94 4.45
CA ARG A 27 6.67 -2.74 5.23
C ARG A 27 5.83 -3.67 4.35
N ILE A 28 5.40 -3.20 3.17
CA ILE A 28 4.70 -4.04 2.18
C ILE A 28 5.61 -5.20 1.73
N ALA A 29 6.87 -4.92 1.40
CA ALA A 29 7.83 -5.93 0.97
C ALA A 29 8.13 -6.98 2.07
N ALA A 30 8.06 -6.59 3.35
CA ALA A 30 8.22 -7.50 4.48
C ALA A 30 6.98 -8.38 4.72
N MET A 31 5.81 -8.01 4.21
CA MET A 31 4.58 -8.77 4.35
C MET A 31 4.53 -9.94 3.36
N PRO A 32 4.23 -11.18 3.80
CA PRO A 32 3.99 -12.28 2.88
C PRO A 32 2.88 -11.93 1.88
N ASN A 33 3.16 -12.11 0.59
CA ASN A 33 2.26 -11.75 -0.51
C ASN A 33 1.89 -10.25 -0.56
N GLY A 34 2.67 -9.36 0.08
CA GLY A 34 2.36 -7.93 0.18
C GLY A 34 2.13 -7.23 -1.16
N GLY A 35 2.96 -7.49 -2.17
CA GLY A 35 2.72 -6.93 -3.51
C GLY A 35 1.42 -7.42 -4.17
N ASN A 36 1.05 -8.69 -3.96
CA ASN A 36 -0.19 -9.24 -4.49
C ASN A 36 -1.40 -8.65 -3.74
N LEU A 37 -1.30 -8.50 -2.42
CA LEU A 37 -2.32 -7.82 -1.61
C LEU A 37 -2.47 -6.35 -2.02
N PHE A 38 -1.38 -5.69 -2.42
CA PHE A 38 -1.41 -4.29 -2.85
C PHE A 38 -2.21 -4.10 -4.14
N LEU A 39 -2.06 -5.01 -5.10
CA LEU A 39 -2.87 -4.98 -6.32
C LEU A 39 -4.35 -5.30 -6.07
N LEU A 40 -4.64 -6.06 -5.03
CA LEU A 40 -5.97 -6.56 -4.73
C LEU A 40 -6.81 -5.56 -3.94
N ASP A 41 -6.25 -5.02 -2.85
CA ASP A 41 -6.90 -4.04 -1.99
C ASP A 41 -5.82 -3.14 -1.35
N PRO A 42 -5.34 -2.12 -2.08
CA PRO A 42 -4.25 -1.26 -1.61
C PRO A 42 -4.63 -0.49 -0.33
N MET A 43 -5.88 -0.05 -0.21
CA MET A 43 -6.33 0.71 0.97
C MET A 43 -6.36 -0.16 2.23
N ARG A 44 -6.80 -1.41 2.12
CA ARG A 44 -6.74 -2.36 3.23
C ARG A 44 -5.30 -2.72 3.59
N LEU A 45 -4.46 -2.97 2.59
CA LEU A 45 -3.06 -3.30 2.84
C LEU A 45 -2.31 -2.18 3.56
N LEU A 46 -2.53 -0.92 3.16
CA LEU A 46 -1.94 0.23 3.86
C LEU A 46 -2.27 0.21 5.35
N LYS A 47 -3.51 -0.11 5.72
CA LYS A 47 -3.92 -0.26 7.13
C LYS A 47 -3.21 -1.43 7.80
N ASP A 48 -3.10 -2.57 7.12
CA ASP A 48 -2.45 -3.78 7.66
C ASP A 48 -0.95 -3.62 7.91
N VAL A 49 -0.26 -2.81 7.10
CA VAL A 49 1.15 -2.46 7.33
C VAL A 49 1.32 -1.27 8.30
N GLY A 50 0.22 -0.83 8.92
CA GLY A 50 0.22 0.18 9.99
C GLY A 50 0.20 1.62 9.49
N VAL A 51 -0.25 1.90 8.28
CA VAL A 51 -0.50 3.26 7.79
C VAL A 51 -1.90 3.70 8.18
N VAL A 52 -1.99 4.85 8.84
CA VAL A 52 -3.26 5.48 9.22
C VAL A 52 -3.45 6.72 8.37
N LEU A 53 -4.27 6.61 7.33
CA LEU A 53 -4.63 7.74 6.46
C LEU A 53 -5.74 8.57 7.11
N ALA A 54 -5.58 9.89 7.12
CA ALA A 54 -6.71 10.78 7.39
C ALA A 54 -7.78 10.64 6.30
N PRO A 55 -9.09 10.82 6.61
CA PRO A 55 -10.17 10.64 5.63
C PRO A 55 -9.99 11.47 4.35
N ALA A 56 -9.49 12.70 4.49
CA ALA A 56 -9.22 13.58 3.35
C ALA A 56 -8.13 13.02 2.41
N VAL A 57 -7.14 12.31 2.96
CA VAL A 57 -6.07 11.68 2.18
C VAL A 57 -6.61 10.48 1.43
N GLU A 58 -7.44 9.64 2.06
CA GLU A 58 -8.07 8.50 1.39
C GLU A 58 -8.90 8.95 0.18
N VAL A 59 -9.72 10.00 0.34
CA VAL A 59 -10.48 10.61 -0.76
C VAL A 59 -9.55 11.15 -1.85
N ALA A 60 -8.47 11.83 -1.48
CA ALA A 60 -7.52 12.39 -2.43
C ALA A 60 -6.78 11.30 -3.23
N VAL A 61 -6.38 10.20 -2.58
CA VAL A 61 -5.72 9.07 -3.26
C VAL A 61 -6.67 8.39 -4.24
N ARG A 62 -7.92 8.13 -3.84
CA ARG A 62 -8.95 7.55 -4.75
C ARG A 62 -9.26 8.47 -5.94
N LYS A 63 -9.24 9.79 -5.73
CA LYS A 63 -9.43 10.76 -6.81
C LYS A 63 -8.25 10.80 -7.79
N LEU A 64 -7.02 10.64 -7.29
CA LEU A 64 -5.82 10.61 -8.12
C LEU A 64 -5.67 9.30 -8.88
N HIS A 65 -6.14 8.20 -8.30
CA HIS A 65 -6.04 6.85 -8.85
C HIS A 65 -7.42 6.19 -8.91
N PRO A 66 -8.31 6.64 -9.83
CA PRO A 66 -9.62 6.03 -10.01
C PRO A 66 -9.54 4.56 -10.50
N GLU A 67 -8.37 4.12 -10.98
CA GLU A 67 -8.08 2.75 -11.37
C GLU A 67 -7.89 1.78 -10.19
N LEU A 68 -7.73 2.29 -8.96
CA LEU A 68 -7.58 1.43 -7.79
C LEU A 68 -8.87 0.63 -7.57
N PRO A 69 -8.77 -0.67 -7.29
CA PRO A 69 -9.95 -1.46 -6.98
C PRO A 69 -10.62 -0.91 -5.71
N ASP A 70 -11.94 -1.01 -5.65
CA ASP A 70 -12.72 -0.72 -4.44
C ASP A 70 -12.45 -1.71 -3.30
N GLY A 71 -11.65 -2.74 -3.58
CA GLY A 71 -11.25 -3.80 -2.68
C GLY A 71 -11.91 -5.12 -3.07
N VAL A 72 -11.59 -6.16 -2.31
CA VAL A 72 -12.20 -7.49 -2.46
C VAL A 72 -12.90 -7.92 -1.19
N ALA A 73 -13.72 -8.98 -1.32
CA ALA A 73 -14.33 -9.64 -0.18
C ALA A 73 -13.27 -10.04 0.87
N GLU A 74 -13.67 -9.94 2.14
CA GLU A 74 -12.76 -10.10 3.27
C GLU A 74 -12.11 -11.48 3.33
N ASP A 75 -12.87 -12.51 3.00
CA ASP A 75 -12.43 -13.90 2.90
C ASP A 75 -11.35 -14.09 1.83
N VAL A 76 -11.51 -13.50 0.65
CA VAL A 76 -10.51 -13.55 -0.45
C VAL A 76 -9.20 -12.91 -0.01
N TYR A 77 -9.29 -11.72 0.60
CA TYR A 77 -8.11 -11.01 1.09
C TYR A 77 -7.38 -11.79 2.18
N LYS A 78 -8.12 -12.31 3.17
CA LYS A 78 -7.55 -13.12 4.26
C LYS A 78 -6.96 -14.43 3.75
N ALA A 79 -7.61 -15.08 2.78
CA ALA A 79 -7.10 -16.30 2.17
C ALA A 79 -5.73 -16.04 1.51
N LEU A 80 -5.59 -14.95 0.76
CA LEU A 80 -4.32 -14.59 0.12
C LEU A 80 -3.24 -14.18 1.16
N ALA A 81 -3.62 -13.45 2.20
CA ALA A 81 -2.70 -13.03 3.27
C ALA A 81 -2.19 -14.21 4.12
N ALA A 82 -3.01 -15.25 4.27
CA ALA A 82 -2.67 -16.48 4.99
C ALA A 82 -1.98 -17.55 4.10
N ALA A 83 -2.12 -17.42 2.77
CA ALA A 83 -1.54 -18.38 1.84
C ALA A 83 -0.01 -18.46 1.98
N PRO A 84 0.59 -19.62 1.66
CA PRO A 84 2.02 -19.73 1.49
C PRO A 84 2.55 -18.72 0.46
N ARG A 85 3.87 -18.48 0.49
CA ARG A 85 4.51 -17.65 -0.53
C ARG A 85 4.20 -18.21 -1.91
N GLN A 86 3.62 -17.37 -2.76
CA GLN A 86 3.31 -17.74 -4.15
C GLN A 86 4.57 -17.73 -5.03
N SER A 87 4.52 -18.49 -6.13
CA SER A 87 5.60 -18.55 -7.12
C SER A 87 5.79 -17.22 -7.85
N VAL A 88 4.69 -16.49 -8.08
CA VAL A 88 4.72 -15.14 -8.66
C VAL A 88 4.87 -14.13 -7.52
N ARG A 89 5.87 -13.25 -7.66
CA ARG A 89 6.14 -12.17 -6.70
C ARG A 89 6.06 -10.83 -7.41
N ILE A 90 5.33 -9.93 -6.78
CA ILE A 90 5.20 -8.54 -7.23
C ILE A 90 5.99 -7.69 -6.25
N ASN A 91 6.95 -6.92 -6.76
CA ASN A 91 7.68 -5.94 -5.97
C ASN A 91 7.09 -4.56 -6.22
N ILE A 92 6.72 -3.86 -5.16
CA ILE A 92 6.26 -2.48 -5.25
C ILE A 92 7.50 -1.60 -5.10
N GLU A 93 7.84 -0.84 -6.14
CA GLU A 93 9.00 0.06 -6.14
C GLU A 93 8.64 1.47 -5.64
N GLY A 94 7.35 1.79 -5.59
CA GLY A 94 6.83 3.10 -5.19
C GLY A 94 5.30 3.11 -5.22
N LEU A 95 4.72 4.02 -4.48
CA LEU A 95 3.28 4.34 -4.46
C LEU A 95 2.94 5.42 -5.49
N PHE A 96 3.89 6.30 -5.80
CA PHE A 96 3.73 7.38 -6.77
C PHE A 96 4.58 7.11 -8.02
N ARG A 97 4.07 7.50 -9.19
CA ARG A 97 4.93 7.56 -10.39
C ARG A 97 6.00 8.61 -10.16
N LEU A 98 7.27 8.21 -10.28
CA LEU A 98 8.33 9.17 -10.53
C LEU A 98 8.00 9.92 -11.82
N PRO A 99 8.19 11.25 -11.89
CA PRO A 99 8.14 11.94 -13.17
C PRO A 99 9.11 11.24 -14.12
N ALA A 100 8.66 10.99 -15.37
CA ALA A 100 9.50 10.36 -16.37
C ALA A 100 10.85 11.09 -16.41
N ARG A 101 11.97 10.34 -16.29
CA ARG A 101 13.31 10.90 -16.47
C ARG A 101 13.35 11.57 -17.85
N GLY A 102 13.24 12.89 -17.89
CA GLY A 102 13.10 13.67 -19.12
C GLY A 102 12.23 14.92 -19.01
N ALA A 103 11.39 15.06 -17.97
CA ALA A 103 10.53 16.24 -17.79
C ALA A 103 11.16 17.38 -16.95
N MET A 104 12.49 17.42 -16.86
CA MET A 104 13.22 18.58 -16.34
C MET A 104 14.15 19.09 -17.45
N SER A 105 13.61 20.00 -18.25
CA SER A 105 14.36 20.93 -19.10
C SER A 105 13.72 22.30 -18.97
#